data_AF-A0A7C1F0V4-F1
#
_entry.id   AF-A0A7C1F0V4-F1
#
_cell.length_a   1.000
_cell.length_b   1.000
_cell.length_c   1.000
_cell.angle_alpha   90.00
_cell.angle_beta   90.00
_cell.angle_gamma   90.00
#
_symmetry.space_group_name_H-M   'P 1'
#
loop_
_entity.id
_entity.type
_entity.pdbx_description
1 polymer ?
#
loop_
_entity_poly.entity_id
_entity_poly.type
_entity_poly.pdbx_seq_one_letter_code
_entity_poly.pdbx_strand_id
1 'polypeptide(L)'
;MFFRLTPFAIAASDHPLFRLEARGVTNYHNFSSLRYHSVSRIGLTIAGCIILFAVYLLLKNTGGSYSYAYSAQQALLANAADFTLLLIIVGILANAYIDFVSLGASMTAINGEVVSGRWDLLRLSGMREGYFTVSKHGIAQLKAWRSVMNVVGMRLAAGVSGLLLGLSVLAPEFSLGVSTLNDTLIAVSSLLALIVFAIVFALEPIWRMRTITAVGLYVSTRTRNPSYSPLLGFALVFLIWVAQFFIFSALGMAVGMLFFPMFFFLTDITVIFLPLIALLVAAAVYGFYLIIQQWCLRRVARSLVALER
;
A
#
# COMPACT_ATOMS: atom_id res chain seq x y z
N MET A 1 3.13 17.34 2.49
CA MET A 1 3.25 16.26 1.48
C MET A 1 2.11 15.23 1.55
N PHE A 2 1.75 14.70 2.73
CA PHE A 2 0.65 13.72 2.91
C PHE A 2 -0.71 14.12 2.34
N PHE A 3 -1.03 15.42 2.29
CA PHE A 3 -2.26 15.91 1.66
C PHE A 3 -2.42 15.34 0.24
N ARG A 4 -1.35 15.37 -0.59
CA ARG A 4 -1.35 14.85 -1.99
C ARG A 4 -1.63 13.35 -2.11
N LEU A 5 -1.47 12.60 -1.03
CA LEU A 5 -1.78 11.15 -0.97
C LEU A 5 -3.24 10.87 -0.62
N THR A 6 -3.98 11.87 -0.15
CA THR A 6 -5.41 11.72 0.15
C THR A 6 -6.27 11.88 -1.10
N PRO A 7 -7.47 11.26 -1.14
CA PRO A 7 -8.42 11.44 -2.24
C PRO A 7 -8.90 12.88 -2.41
N PHE A 8 -8.82 13.71 -1.36
CA PHE A 8 -9.20 15.13 -1.41
C PHE A 8 -8.19 16.04 -2.10
N ALA A 9 -6.94 15.62 -2.27
CA ALA A 9 -5.94 16.43 -2.96
C ALA A 9 -6.03 16.37 -4.48
N ILE A 10 -6.89 15.50 -4.99
CA ILE A 10 -7.29 15.55 -6.38
C ILE A 10 -8.15 16.82 -6.52
N ALA A 11 -7.94 17.60 -7.58
CA ALA A 11 -8.73 18.80 -7.91
C ALA A 11 -10.27 18.56 -7.97
N ALA A 12 -10.71 17.31 -7.80
CA ALA A 12 -12.09 16.91 -7.59
C ALA A 12 -12.75 17.51 -6.34
N SER A 13 -12.01 17.78 -5.25
CA SER A 13 -12.65 18.14 -3.96
C SER A 13 -13.43 19.46 -3.98
N ASP A 14 -13.05 20.38 -4.87
CA ASP A 14 -13.75 21.64 -5.09
C ASP A 14 -14.93 21.51 -6.06
N HIS A 15 -15.02 20.37 -6.76
CA HIS A 15 -16.05 20.16 -7.76
C HIS A 15 -17.40 19.80 -7.13
N PRO A 16 -18.52 20.42 -7.56
CA PRO A 16 -19.83 20.20 -6.95
C PRO A 16 -20.31 18.75 -7.05
N LEU A 17 -19.99 18.06 -8.15
CA LEU A 17 -20.33 16.64 -8.33
C LEU A 17 -19.67 15.76 -7.26
N PHE A 18 -18.39 16.00 -6.98
CA PHE A 18 -17.68 15.26 -5.94
C PHE A 18 -18.31 15.49 -4.58
N ARG A 19 -18.64 16.75 -4.23
CA ARG A 19 -19.29 17.08 -2.96
C ARG A 19 -20.66 16.44 -2.83
N LEU A 20 -21.44 16.40 -3.91
CA LEU A 20 -22.76 15.78 -3.92
C LEU A 20 -22.68 14.27 -3.68
N GLU A 21 -21.77 13.58 -4.35
CA GLU A 21 -21.60 12.13 -4.17
C GLU A 21 -20.87 11.75 -2.88
N ALA A 22 -19.95 12.58 -2.41
CA ALA A 22 -19.24 12.37 -1.15
C ALA A 22 -20.20 12.38 0.06
N ARG A 23 -21.35 13.08 -0.02
CA ARG A 23 -22.42 13.01 1.00
C ARG A 23 -23.01 11.61 1.16
N GLY A 24 -22.95 10.78 0.12
CA GLY A 24 -23.37 9.38 0.19
C GLY A 24 -22.38 8.48 0.94
N VAL A 25 -21.16 8.96 1.19
CA VAL A 25 -20.14 8.22 1.95
C VAL A 25 -20.18 8.66 3.41
N THR A 26 -20.73 7.79 4.26
CA THR A 26 -20.87 8.09 5.69
C THR A 26 -19.49 8.38 6.32
N ASN A 27 -19.42 9.45 7.12
CA ASN A 27 -18.27 9.88 7.92
C ASN A 27 -17.10 10.58 7.19
N TYR A 28 -17.21 10.95 5.91
CA TYR A 28 -16.11 11.61 5.18
C TYR A 28 -16.51 12.89 4.43
N HIS A 29 -17.28 13.75 5.10
CA HIS A 29 -17.74 15.02 4.52
C HIS A 29 -16.62 16.05 4.37
N ASN A 30 -15.70 16.10 5.33
CA ASN A 30 -14.64 17.10 5.42
C ASN A 30 -13.26 16.45 5.50
N PHE A 31 -12.24 17.13 5.00
CA PHE A 31 -10.85 16.67 5.06
C PHE A 31 -10.37 16.43 6.50
N SER A 32 -10.75 17.31 7.44
CA SER A 32 -10.42 17.19 8.86
C SER A 32 -10.98 15.91 9.47
N SER A 33 -12.25 15.58 9.16
CA SER A 33 -12.91 14.36 9.61
C SER A 33 -12.27 13.11 9.00
N LEU A 34 -11.96 13.12 7.69
CA LEU A 34 -11.20 12.04 7.06
C LEU A 34 -9.86 11.81 7.78
N ARG A 35 -9.08 12.88 8.02
CA ARG A 35 -7.78 12.78 8.69
C ARG A 35 -7.92 12.20 10.10
N TYR A 36 -8.85 12.72 10.91
CA TYR A 36 -9.08 12.25 12.27
C TYR A 36 -9.46 10.76 12.30
N HIS A 37 -10.42 10.34 11.47
CA HIS A 37 -10.82 8.94 11.40
C HIS A 37 -9.71 8.04 10.85
N SER A 38 -8.89 8.51 9.92
CA SER A 38 -7.76 7.74 9.37
C SER A 38 -6.71 7.48 10.44
N VAL A 39 -6.30 8.51 11.18
CA VAL A 39 -5.31 8.38 12.26
C VAL A 39 -5.86 7.51 13.38
N SER A 40 -7.13 7.70 13.78
CA SER A 40 -7.79 6.86 14.78
C SER A 40 -7.83 5.39 14.36
N ARG A 41 -8.16 5.08 13.10
CA ARG A 41 -8.17 3.70 12.58
C ARG A 41 -6.78 3.07 12.56
N ILE A 42 -5.77 3.81 12.08
CA ILE A 42 -4.38 3.36 12.10
C ILE A 42 -3.96 3.04 13.55
N GLY A 43 -4.22 3.95 14.49
CA GLY A 43 -3.91 3.75 15.91
C GLY A 43 -4.62 2.52 16.51
N LEU A 44 -5.91 2.34 16.21
CA LEU A 44 -6.68 1.18 16.67
C LEU A 44 -6.13 -0.13 16.10
N THR A 45 -5.76 -0.17 14.82
CA THR A 45 -5.16 -1.37 14.21
C THR A 45 -3.78 -1.69 14.79
N ILE A 46 -2.94 -0.68 15.03
CA ILE A 46 -1.62 -0.88 15.65
C ILE A 46 -1.80 -1.40 17.08
N ALA A 47 -2.69 -0.78 17.87
CA ALA A 47 -2.99 -1.25 19.22
C ALA A 47 -3.52 -2.69 19.21
N GLY A 48 -4.41 -3.04 18.27
CA GLY A 48 -4.89 -4.40 18.08
C GLY A 48 -3.76 -5.39 17.77
N CYS A 49 -2.83 -5.03 16.89
CA CYS A 49 -1.64 -5.86 16.59
C CYS A 49 -0.74 -6.04 17.81
N ILE A 50 -0.54 -5.00 18.62
CA ILE A 50 0.26 -5.08 19.86
C ILE A 50 -0.41 -6.00 20.88
N ILE A 51 -1.73 -5.89 21.07
CA ILE A 51 -2.49 -6.77 21.96
C ILE A 51 -2.39 -8.21 21.48
N LEU A 52 -2.57 -8.47 20.18
CA LEU A 52 -2.41 -9.80 19.59
C LEU A 52 -1.00 -10.36 19.80
N PHE A 53 0.04 -9.53 19.69
CA PHE A 53 1.41 -9.93 19.98
C PHE A 53 1.61 -10.30 21.45
N ALA A 54 1.08 -9.49 22.38
CA ALA A 54 1.15 -9.79 23.81
C ALA A 54 0.45 -11.11 24.15
N VAL A 55 -0.73 -11.37 23.57
CA VAL A 55 -1.44 -12.64 23.72
C VAL A 55 -0.62 -13.80 23.15
N TYR A 56 -0.01 -13.63 21.97
CA TYR A 56 0.87 -14.64 21.36
C TYR A 56 2.05 -14.99 22.27
N LEU A 57 2.71 -13.99 22.87
CA LEU A 57 3.80 -14.20 23.83
C LEU A 57 3.34 -14.95 25.08
N LEU A 58 2.17 -14.61 25.63
CA LEU A 58 1.61 -15.31 26.79
C LEU A 58 1.35 -16.79 26.49
N LEU A 59 0.74 -17.10 25.34
CA LEU A 59 0.45 -18.48 24.93
C LEU A 59 1.72 -19.33 24.68
N LYS A 60 2.79 -18.72 24.17
CA LYS A 60 4.08 -19.42 23.96
C LYS A 60 4.83 -19.66 25.26
N ASN A 61 4.78 -18.72 26.20
CA ASN A 61 5.51 -18.81 27.47
C ASN A 61 4.89 -19.78 28.47
N THR A 62 3.59 -20.14 28.34
CA THR A 62 2.95 -21.11 29.23
C THR A 62 3.43 -22.56 29.05
N GLY A 63 4.18 -22.87 27.98
CA GLY A 63 4.55 -24.24 27.62
C GLY A 63 6.01 -24.66 27.91
N GLY A 64 6.89 -23.77 28.39
CA GLY A 64 8.33 -24.06 28.46
C GLY A 64 9.02 -23.60 29.74
N SER A 65 9.57 -24.55 30.48
CA SER A 65 10.48 -24.32 31.61
C SER A 65 11.87 -23.90 31.10
N TYR A 66 12.01 -22.65 30.65
CA TYR A 66 13.30 -22.12 30.17
C TYR A 66 14.20 -21.65 31.33
N SER A 67 15.43 -22.17 31.38
CA SER A 67 16.45 -21.77 32.36
C SER A 67 16.99 -20.36 32.06
N TYR A 68 16.82 -19.51 33.08
CA TYR A 68 17.23 -18.14 33.40
C TYR A 68 17.97 -17.26 32.35
N ALA A 69 17.28 -16.17 31.97
CA ALA A 69 17.75 -14.91 31.37
C ALA A 69 18.28 -14.91 29.92
N TYR A 70 19.39 -15.58 29.61
CA TYR A 70 19.98 -15.52 28.24
C TYR A 70 19.09 -16.23 27.21
N SER A 71 18.38 -17.27 27.65
CA SER A 71 17.34 -17.95 26.87
C SER A 71 16.12 -17.06 26.61
N ALA A 72 15.78 -16.15 27.53
CA ALA A 72 14.59 -15.31 27.43
C ALA A 72 14.73 -14.25 26.33
N GLN A 73 15.90 -13.61 26.20
CA GLN A 73 16.14 -12.65 25.13
C GLN A 73 16.11 -13.32 23.75
N GLN A 74 16.78 -14.47 23.60
CA GLN A 74 16.76 -15.23 22.34
C GLN A 74 15.35 -15.74 22.00
N ALA A 75 14.58 -16.20 22.98
CA ALA A 75 13.19 -16.61 22.80
C ALA A 75 12.29 -15.44 22.37
N LEU A 76 12.47 -14.25 22.97
CA LEU A 76 11.72 -13.05 22.56
C LEU A 76 12.03 -12.65 21.11
N LEU A 77 13.30 -12.71 20.70
CA LEU A 77 13.70 -12.42 19.33
C LEU A 77 13.11 -13.42 18.34
N ALA A 78 13.17 -14.72 18.64
CA ALA A 78 12.58 -15.76 17.81
C ALA A 78 11.05 -15.60 17.68
N ASN A 79 10.36 -15.39 18.80
CA ASN A 79 8.91 -15.18 18.81
C ASN A 79 8.49 -13.90 18.06
N ALA A 80 9.28 -12.84 18.16
CA ALA A 80 9.03 -11.60 17.42
C ALA A 80 9.28 -11.78 15.91
N ALA A 81 10.27 -12.57 15.50
CA ALA A 81 10.50 -12.92 14.10
C ALA A 81 9.32 -13.74 13.53
N ASP A 82 8.87 -14.77 14.24
CA ASP A 82 7.71 -15.58 13.87
C ASP A 82 6.44 -14.73 13.74
N PHE A 83 6.20 -13.82 14.69
CA PHE A 83 5.07 -12.91 14.64
C PHE A 83 5.15 -11.92 13.48
N THR A 84 6.35 -11.40 13.20
CA THR A 84 6.57 -10.50 12.06
C THR A 84 6.30 -11.23 10.74
N LEU A 85 6.74 -12.49 10.61
CA LEU A 85 6.44 -13.34 9.45
C LEU A 85 4.93 -13.58 9.31
N LEU A 86 4.23 -13.85 10.40
CA LEU A 86 2.77 -13.96 10.40
C LEU A 86 2.11 -12.68 9.90
N LEU A 87 2.53 -11.50 10.39
CA LEU A 87 1.99 -10.22 9.92
C LEU A 87 2.27 -9.97 8.43
N ILE A 88 3.41 -10.44 7.91
CA ILE A 88 3.71 -10.36 6.48
C ILE A 88 2.73 -11.22 5.68
N ILE A 89 2.48 -12.47 6.09
CA ILE A 89 1.51 -13.36 5.42
C ILE A 89 0.10 -12.77 5.44
N VAL A 90 -0.35 -12.30 6.61
CA VAL A 90 -1.64 -11.61 6.75
C VAL A 90 -1.67 -10.33 5.89
N GLY A 91 -0.53 -9.64 5.77
CA GLY A 91 -0.32 -8.51 4.86
C GLY A 91 -0.60 -8.82 3.40
N ILE A 92 -0.14 -9.99 2.92
CA ILE A 92 -0.40 -10.43 1.53
C ILE A 92 -1.90 -10.67 1.32
N LEU A 93 -2.57 -11.34 2.26
CA LEU A 93 -4.03 -11.57 2.18
C LEU A 93 -4.80 -10.25 2.25
N ALA A 94 -4.36 -9.32 3.09
CA ALA A 94 -4.95 -8.00 3.22
C ALA A 94 -4.81 -7.16 1.93
N ASN A 95 -3.76 -7.38 1.13
CA ASN A 95 -3.64 -6.75 -0.19
C ASN A 95 -4.70 -7.26 -1.15
N ALA A 96 -4.89 -8.58 -1.24
CA ALA A 96 -5.95 -9.15 -2.07
C ALA A 96 -7.31 -8.58 -1.64
N TYR A 97 -7.57 -8.48 -0.34
CA TYR A 97 -8.77 -7.86 0.20
C TYR A 97 -8.95 -6.39 -0.26
N ILE A 98 -7.90 -5.56 -0.19
CA ILE A 98 -7.96 -4.18 -0.69
C ILE A 98 -8.29 -4.15 -2.18
N ASP A 99 -7.70 -5.06 -2.97
CA ASP A 99 -7.90 -5.09 -4.42
C ASP A 99 -9.38 -5.34 -4.75
N PHE A 100 -10.02 -6.29 -4.07
CA PHE A 100 -11.45 -6.55 -4.25
C PHE A 100 -12.32 -5.37 -3.80
N VAL A 101 -12.02 -4.77 -2.65
CA VAL A 101 -12.78 -3.62 -2.14
C VAL A 101 -12.66 -2.40 -3.07
N SER A 102 -11.45 -2.11 -3.54
CA SER A 102 -11.17 -0.98 -4.43
C SER A 102 -11.75 -1.18 -5.84
N LEU A 103 -11.71 -2.41 -6.36
CA LEU A 103 -12.36 -2.78 -7.61
C LEU A 103 -13.89 -2.63 -7.49
N GLY A 104 -14.50 -3.22 -6.44
CA GLY A 104 -15.94 -3.14 -6.21
C GLY A 104 -16.46 -1.71 -6.02
N ALA A 105 -15.67 -0.87 -5.32
CA ALA A 105 -16.00 0.54 -5.11
C ALA A 105 -16.06 1.37 -6.40
N SER A 106 -15.30 0.99 -7.43
CA SER A 106 -15.22 1.71 -8.71
C SER A 106 -16.15 1.16 -9.79
N MET A 107 -16.40 -0.15 -9.81
CA MET A 107 -17.25 -0.79 -10.84
C MET A 107 -18.70 -0.29 -10.85
N THR A 108 -19.26 -0.01 -9.68
CA THR A 108 -20.65 0.45 -9.54
C THR A 108 -20.84 1.92 -9.93
N ALA A 109 -19.74 2.69 -10.04
CA ALA A 109 -19.80 4.14 -10.18
C ALA A 109 -20.36 4.60 -11.53
N ILE A 110 -19.96 3.95 -12.63
CA ILE A 110 -20.42 4.29 -13.99
C ILE A 110 -21.57 3.39 -14.41
N ASN A 111 -21.45 2.07 -14.20
CA ASN A 111 -22.47 1.12 -14.64
C ASN A 111 -23.83 1.38 -13.96
N GLY A 112 -23.82 1.75 -12.67
CA GLY A 112 -25.04 2.12 -11.96
C GLY A 112 -25.73 3.37 -12.54
N GLU A 113 -24.98 4.31 -13.09
CA GLU A 113 -25.54 5.53 -13.71
C GLU A 113 -26.05 5.30 -15.12
N VAL A 114 -25.39 4.41 -15.86
CA VAL A 114 -25.86 3.96 -17.19
C VAL A 114 -27.17 3.19 -17.04
N VAL A 115 -27.24 2.22 -16.12
CA VAL A 115 -28.46 1.42 -15.90
C VAL A 115 -29.62 2.28 -15.35
N SER A 116 -29.33 3.30 -14.55
CA SER A 116 -30.37 4.21 -14.02
C SER A 116 -30.78 5.33 -14.99
N GLY A 117 -30.21 5.41 -16.19
CA GLY A 117 -30.50 6.47 -17.17
C GLY A 117 -30.02 7.86 -16.77
N ARG A 118 -29.33 8.00 -15.62
CA ARG A 118 -28.76 9.28 -15.15
C ARG A 118 -27.62 9.76 -16.03
N TRP A 119 -26.99 8.85 -16.76
CA TRP A 119 -25.90 9.14 -17.68
C TRP A 119 -26.27 10.20 -18.72
N ASP A 120 -27.48 10.14 -19.27
CA ASP A 120 -27.93 11.07 -20.29
C ASP A 120 -28.17 12.48 -19.71
N LEU A 121 -28.65 12.57 -18.47
CA LEU A 121 -28.79 13.84 -17.75
C LEU A 121 -27.44 14.47 -17.43
N LEU A 122 -26.45 13.65 -17.04
CA LEU A 122 -25.10 14.13 -16.76
C LEU A 122 -24.43 14.71 -18.01
N ARG A 123 -24.71 14.17 -19.20
CA ARG A 123 -24.22 14.71 -20.48
C ARG A 123 -24.75 16.11 -20.78
N LEU A 124 -25.99 16.39 -20.40
CA LEU A 124 -26.61 17.71 -20.62
C LEU A 124 -26.04 18.80 -19.69
N SER A 125 -25.30 18.44 -18.64
CA SER A 125 -24.79 19.38 -17.63
C SER A 125 -23.66 20.31 -18.12
N GLY A 126 -23.15 20.13 -19.34
CA GLY A 126 -22.05 20.93 -19.90
C GLY A 126 -20.71 20.75 -19.18
N MET A 127 -20.60 19.79 -18.26
CA MET A 127 -19.36 19.49 -17.56
C MET A 127 -18.38 18.73 -18.45
N ARG A 128 -17.12 19.16 -18.51
CA ARG A 128 -16.05 18.48 -19.27
C ARG A 128 -15.82 17.06 -18.74
N GLU A 129 -15.73 16.05 -19.61
CA GLU A 129 -15.72 14.63 -19.21
C GLU A 129 -14.52 14.24 -18.31
N GLY A 130 -13.42 15.00 -18.42
CA GLY A 130 -12.26 14.86 -17.54
C GLY A 130 -12.59 15.07 -16.06
N TYR A 131 -13.41 16.08 -15.73
CA TYR A 131 -13.80 16.35 -14.33
C TYR A 131 -14.70 15.27 -13.77
N PHE A 132 -15.55 14.70 -14.62
CA PHE A 132 -16.41 13.57 -14.26
C PHE A 132 -15.57 12.35 -13.87
N THR A 133 -14.63 11.95 -14.73
CA THR A 133 -13.73 10.81 -14.48
C THR A 133 -12.94 10.99 -13.18
N VAL A 134 -12.38 12.18 -12.98
CA VAL A 134 -11.57 12.53 -11.81
C VAL A 134 -12.40 12.53 -10.53
N SER A 135 -13.65 13.01 -10.59
CA SER A 135 -14.59 12.97 -9.46
C SER A 135 -14.96 11.55 -9.06
N LYS A 136 -15.39 10.71 -10.03
CA LYS A 136 -15.73 9.29 -9.79
C LYS A 136 -14.55 8.51 -9.22
N HIS A 137 -13.35 8.79 -9.72
CA HIS A 137 -12.13 8.18 -9.22
C HIS A 137 -11.87 8.54 -7.75
N GLY A 138 -11.97 9.83 -7.40
CA GLY A 138 -11.81 10.27 -6.01
C GLY A 138 -12.83 9.65 -5.05
N ILE A 139 -14.09 9.50 -5.49
CA ILE A 139 -15.16 8.89 -4.67
C ILE A 139 -14.93 7.40 -4.48
N ALA A 140 -14.50 6.68 -5.53
CA ALA A 140 -14.13 5.27 -5.41
C ALA A 140 -12.96 5.09 -4.41
N GLN A 141 -11.96 5.98 -4.44
CA GLN A 141 -10.88 5.99 -3.46
C GLN A 141 -11.40 6.25 -2.04
N LEU A 142 -12.32 7.20 -1.85
CA LEU A 142 -12.92 7.47 -0.53
C LEU A 142 -13.63 6.25 0.05
N LYS A 143 -14.38 5.50 -0.79
CA LYS A 143 -15.06 4.28 -0.36
C LYS A 143 -14.08 3.19 0.08
N ALA A 144 -12.97 3.02 -0.64
CA ALA A 144 -11.93 2.04 -0.31
C ALA A 144 -11.00 2.48 0.84
N TRP A 145 -11.00 3.78 1.18
CA TRP A 145 -10.04 4.40 2.08
C TRP A 145 -9.97 3.74 3.46
N ARG A 146 -11.13 3.39 4.05
CA ARG A 146 -11.19 2.77 5.38
C ARG A 146 -10.41 1.45 5.42
N SER A 147 -10.63 0.59 4.42
CA SER A 147 -9.94 -0.70 4.34
C SER A 147 -8.44 -0.50 4.13
N VAL A 148 -8.04 0.47 3.31
CA VAL A 148 -6.63 0.80 3.09
C VAL A 148 -5.95 1.28 4.37
N MET A 149 -6.57 2.18 5.14
CA MET A 149 -6.00 2.67 6.40
C MET A 149 -5.79 1.54 7.42
N ASN A 150 -6.67 0.55 7.47
CA ASN A 150 -6.49 -0.60 8.35
C ASN A 150 -5.25 -1.43 7.95
N VAL A 151 -5.04 -1.66 6.65
CA VAL A 151 -3.86 -2.40 6.17
C VAL A 151 -2.59 -1.59 6.36
N VAL A 152 -2.63 -0.27 6.11
CA VAL A 152 -1.50 0.62 6.38
C VAL A 152 -1.12 0.55 7.87
N GLY A 153 -2.11 0.59 8.78
CA GLY A 153 -1.83 0.47 10.22
C GLY A 153 -1.24 -0.89 10.61
N MET A 154 -1.75 -1.99 10.06
CA MET A 154 -1.17 -3.32 10.25
C MET A 154 0.28 -3.40 9.74
N ARG A 155 0.56 -2.81 8.58
CA ARG A 155 1.92 -2.75 8.00
C ARG A 155 2.86 -1.85 8.78
N LEU A 156 2.37 -0.75 9.34
CA LEU A 156 3.14 0.09 10.26
C LEU A 156 3.48 -0.68 11.54
N ALA A 157 2.55 -1.47 12.08
CA ALA A 157 2.84 -2.33 13.23
C ALA A 157 3.94 -3.36 12.90
N ALA A 158 3.85 -4.03 11.74
CA ALA A 158 4.87 -4.97 11.27
C ALA A 158 6.23 -4.29 10.98
N GLY A 159 6.20 -3.08 10.41
CA GLY A 159 7.41 -2.30 10.15
C GLY A 159 8.09 -1.84 11.43
N VAL A 160 7.33 -1.40 12.43
CA VAL A 160 7.84 -1.04 13.75
C VAL A 160 8.39 -2.28 14.47
N SER A 161 7.71 -3.42 14.44
CA SER A 161 8.23 -4.65 15.05
C SER A 161 9.51 -5.12 14.37
N GLY A 162 9.57 -5.09 13.04
CA GLY A 162 10.77 -5.40 12.27
C GLY A 162 11.93 -4.43 12.54
N LEU A 163 11.66 -3.15 12.72
CA LEU A 163 12.67 -2.15 13.06
C LEU A 163 13.23 -2.38 14.47
N LEU A 164 12.36 -2.67 15.45
CA LEU A 164 12.79 -3.02 16.81
C LEU A 164 13.63 -4.29 16.85
N LEU A 165 13.27 -5.29 16.03
CA LEU A 165 14.07 -6.51 15.83
C LEU A 165 15.44 -6.20 15.20
N GLY A 166 15.49 -5.33 14.20
CA GLY A 166 16.75 -4.90 13.61
C GLY A 166 17.65 -4.18 14.62
N LEU A 167 17.07 -3.28 15.41
CA LEU A 167 17.80 -2.56 16.46
C LEU A 167 18.33 -3.50 17.55
N SER A 168 17.57 -4.50 17.97
CA SER A 168 18.01 -5.45 19.00
C SER A 168 19.12 -6.39 18.53
N VAL A 169 19.16 -6.71 17.23
CA VAL A 169 20.27 -7.45 16.62
C VAL A 169 21.53 -6.61 16.52
N LEU A 170 21.41 -5.31 16.25
CA LEU A 170 22.55 -4.39 16.13
C LEU A 170 23.10 -3.92 17.49
N ALA A 171 22.27 -3.87 18.55
CA ALA A 171 22.63 -3.35 19.87
C ALA A 171 23.86 -3.98 20.56
N PRO A 172 24.12 -5.31 20.48
CA PRO A 172 25.27 -5.94 21.13
C PRO A 172 26.62 -5.48 20.56
N GLU A 173 26.67 -5.11 19.28
CA GLU A 173 27.90 -4.64 18.64
C GLU A 173 28.29 -3.24 19.16
N PHE A 174 27.31 -2.41 19.52
CA PHE A 174 27.55 -1.09 20.10
C PHE A 174 27.94 -1.13 21.58
N SER A 175 27.50 -2.14 22.34
CA SER A 175 27.72 -2.19 23.79
C SER A 175 29.11 -2.67 24.19
N LEU A 176 29.79 -3.42 23.33
CA LEU A 176 31.12 -4.00 23.62
C LEU A 176 32.28 -3.00 23.44
N GLY A 177 32.02 -1.78 22.94
CA GLY A 177 33.05 -0.73 22.82
C GLY A 177 34.15 -0.99 21.77
N VAL A 178 34.08 -2.10 21.03
CA VAL A 178 35.00 -2.48 19.95
C VAL A 178 34.34 -2.29 18.57
N SER A 179 33.59 -1.20 18.38
CA SER A 179 33.04 -0.90 17.05
C SER A 179 34.10 -0.23 16.19
N THR A 180 34.43 -0.83 15.04
CA THR A 180 35.23 -0.14 14.03
C THR A 180 34.36 0.90 13.33
N LEU A 181 34.97 1.93 12.73
CA LEU A 181 34.22 2.90 11.92
C LEU A 181 33.39 2.21 10.81
N ASN A 182 33.89 1.10 10.28
CA ASN A 182 33.22 0.32 9.26
C ASN A 182 31.91 -0.31 9.78
N ASP A 183 31.92 -0.91 10.97
CA ASP A 183 30.73 -1.54 11.59
C ASP A 183 29.62 -0.51 11.81
N THR A 184 30.00 0.70 12.29
CA THR A 184 29.04 1.79 12.49
C THR A 184 28.42 2.26 11.17
N LEU A 185 29.20 2.34 10.09
CA LEU A 185 28.71 2.72 8.76
C LEU A 185 27.74 1.66 8.20
N ILE A 186 28.07 0.38 8.35
CA ILE A 186 27.23 -0.74 7.92
C ILE A 186 25.89 -0.75 8.68
N ALA A 187 25.93 -0.54 10.00
CA ALA A 187 24.72 -0.47 10.82
C ALA A 187 23.84 0.72 10.42
N VAL A 188 24.42 1.90 10.22
CA VAL A 188 23.69 3.11 9.82
C VAL A 188 23.09 2.96 8.42
N SER A 189 23.83 2.44 7.45
CA SER A 189 23.33 2.28 6.07
C SER A 189 22.22 1.24 5.99
N SER A 190 22.35 0.13 6.73
CA SER A 190 21.33 -0.91 6.85
C SER A 190 20.05 -0.38 7.51
N LEU A 191 20.19 0.39 8.59
CA LEU A 191 19.07 1.04 9.28
C LEU A 191 18.36 2.06 8.37
N LEU A 192 19.11 2.86 7.61
CA LEU A 192 18.53 3.82 6.67
C LEU A 192 17.74 3.11 5.57
N ALA A 193 18.30 2.04 5.01
CA ALA A 193 17.59 1.23 4.01
C ALA A 193 16.32 0.57 4.59
N LEU A 194 16.39 0.05 5.82
CA LEU A 194 15.24 -0.53 6.52
C LEU A 194 14.13 0.51 6.71
N ILE A 195 14.48 1.75 7.09
CA ILE A 195 13.53 2.86 7.18
C ILE A 195 12.89 3.15 5.81
N VAL A 196 13.68 3.23 4.74
CA VAL A 196 13.15 3.45 3.38
C VAL A 196 12.18 2.33 2.99
N PHE A 197 12.54 1.06 3.20
CA PHE A 197 11.66 -0.06 2.93
C PHE A 197 10.40 -0.05 3.79
N ALA A 198 10.50 0.29 5.08
CA ALA A 198 9.34 0.41 5.97
C ALA A 198 8.37 1.52 5.49
N ILE A 199 8.89 2.66 5.03
CA ILE A 199 8.08 3.75 4.46
C ILE A 199 7.38 3.29 3.17
N VAL A 200 8.11 2.64 2.26
CA VAL A 200 7.55 2.13 0.99
C VAL A 200 6.50 1.06 1.26
N PHE A 201 6.79 0.15 2.19
CA PHE A 201 5.87 -0.89 2.62
C PHE A 201 4.59 -0.30 3.21
N ALA A 202 4.67 0.78 3.99
CA ALA A 202 3.49 1.47 4.49
C ALA A 202 2.71 2.25 3.41
N LEU A 203 3.39 2.78 2.39
CA LEU A 203 2.76 3.61 1.33
C LEU A 203 2.21 2.80 0.14
N GLU A 204 2.74 1.62 -0.14
CA GLU A 204 2.32 0.77 -1.27
C GLU A 204 0.80 0.54 -1.34
N PRO A 205 0.08 0.23 -0.23
CA PRO A 205 -1.38 0.05 -0.28
C PRO A 205 -2.14 1.27 -0.82
N ILE A 206 -1.62 2.48 -0.59
CA ILE A 206 -2.24 3.72 -1.06
C ILE A 206 -2.07 3.85 -2.58
N TRP A 207 -0.86 3.59 -3.09
CA TRP A 207 -0.58 3.63 -4.54
C TRP A 207 -1.34 2.53 -5.29
N ARG A 208 -1.42 1.35 -4.68
CA ARG A 208 -2.18 0.21 -5.19
C ARG A 208 -3.67 0.49 -5.28
N MET A 209 -4.29 1.03 -4.22
CA MET A 209 -5.70 1.44 -4.22
C MET A 209 -6.01 2.42 -5.37
N ARG A 210 -5.16 3.43 -5.57
CA ARG A 210 -5.32 4.41 -6.66
C ARG A 210 -5.26 3.75 -8.02
N THR A 211 -4.38 2.77 -8.19
CA THR A 211 -4.26 2.05 -9.46
C THR A 211 -5.50 1.19 -9.72
N ILE A 212 -5.94 0.41 -8.74
CA ILE A 212 -7.05 -0.54 -8.91
C ILE A 212 -8.39 0.17 -9.05
N THR A 213 -8.61 1.27 -8.33
CA THR A 213 -9.80 2.11 -8.56
C THR A 213 -9.82 2.72 -9.97
N ALA A 214 -8.67 3.06 -10.55
CA ALA A 214 -8.60 3.53 -11.94
C ALA A 214 -8.87 2.38 -12.93
N VAL A 215 -8.35 1.19 -12.66
CA VAL A 215 -8.60 -0.03 -13.45
C VAL A 215 -10.07 -0.41 -13.42
N GLY A 216 -10.71 -0.39 -12.25
CA GLY A 216 -12.13 -0.72 -12.13
C GLY A 216 -13.04 0.31 -12.82
N LEU A 217 -12.67 1.60 -12.81
CA LEU A 217 -13.35 2.60 -13.66
C LEU A 217 -13.19 2.27 -15.15
N TYR A 218 -11.98 1.90 -15.59
CA TYR A 218 -11.74 1.48 -16.96
C TYR A 218 -12.60 0.29 -17.37
N VAL A 219 -12.69 -0.74 -16.53
CA VAL A 219 -13.60 -1.88 -16.73
C VAL A 219 -15.04 -1.41 -16.86
N SER A 220 -15.50 -0.57 -15.93
CA SER A 220 -16.89 -0.10 -15.91
C SER A 220 -17.30 0.67 -17.17
N THR A 221 -16.36 1.36 -17.84
CA THR A 221 -16.66 2.02 -19.13
C THR A 221 -16.75 1.07 -20.32
N ARG A 222 -16.13 -0.12 -20.22
CA ARG A 222 -16.10 -1.10 -21.33
C ARG A 222 -17.22 -2.12 -21.24
N THR A 223 -17.67 -2.46 -20.04
CA THR A 223 -18.68 -3.51 -19.84
C THR A 223 -20.04 -2.90 -19.57
N ARG A 224 -20.98 -3.04 -20.51
CA ARG A 224 -22.40 -2.68 -20.29
C ARG A 224 -23.14 -3.70 -19.44
N ASN A 225 -22.72 -4.96 -19.52
CA ASN A 225 -23.35 -6.06 -18.81
C ASN A 225 -22.79 -6.18 -17.38
N PRO A 226 -23.62 -6.04 -16.33
CA PRO A 226 -23.17 -6.08 -14.94
C PRO A 226 -22.52 -7.41 -14.57
N SER A 227 -22.93 -8.52 -15.18
CA SER A 227 -22.39 -9.86 -14.90
C SER A 227 -20.96 -10.07 -15.41
N TYR A 228 -20.57 -9.44 -16.52
CA TYR A 228 -19.22 -9.59 -17.08
C TYR A 228 -18.19 -8.63 -16.46
N SER A 229 -18.65 -7.51 -15.88
CA SER A 229 -17.78 -6.53 -15.20
C SER A 229 -16.88 -7.16 -14.12
N PRO A 230 -17.39 -7.91 -13.12
CA PRO A 230 -16.56 -8.48 -12.06
C PRO A 230 -15.53 -9.48 -12.58
N LEU A 231 -15.90 -10.31 -13.56
CA LEU A 231 -14.98 -11.27 -14.19
C LEU A 231 -13.82 -10.56 -14.89
N LEU A 232 -14.10 -9.51 -15.67
CA LEU A 232 -13.05 -8.73 -16.33
C LEU A 232 -12.15 -8.01 -15.31
N GLY A 233 -12.73 -7.44 -14.26
CA GLY A 233 -11.95 -6.79 -13.22
C GLY A 233 -11.06 -7.74 -12.43
N PHE A 234 -11.56 -8.94 -12.10
CA PHE A 234 -10.73 -9.98 -11.49
C PHE A 234 -9.58 -10.39 -12.40
N ALA A 235 -9.83 -10.61 -13.69
CA ALA A 235 -8.79 -10.93 -14.66
C ALA A 235 -7.72 -9.83 -14.75
N LEU A 236 -8.11 -8.54 -14.75
CA LEU A 236 -7.16 -7.43 -14.76
C LEU A 236 -6.37 -7.30 -13.45
N VAL A 237 -7.01 -7.50 -12.29
CA VAL A 237 -6.29 -7.53 -11.01
C VAL A 237 -5.27 -8.67 -11.02
N PHE A 238 -5.65 -9.86 -11.46
CA PHE A 238 -4.73 -10.99 -11.58
C PHE A 238 -3.55 -10.69 -12.51
N LEU A 239 -3.78 -10.08 -13.68
CA LEU A 239 -2.70 -9.65 -14.58
C LEU A 239 -1.77 -8.62 -13.94
N ILE A 240 -2.30 -7.70 -13.12
CA ILE A 240 -1.48 -6.75 -12.36
C ILE A 240 -0.61 -7.48 -11.33
N TRP A 241 -1.14 -8.50 -10.63
CA TRP A 241 -0.34 -9.34 -9.71
C TRP A 241 0.79 -10.06 -10.44
N VAL A 242 0.49 -10.68 -11.59
CA VAL A 242 1.49 -11.37 -12.40
C VAL A 242 2.56 -10.39 -12.89
N ALA A 243 2.17 -9.22 -13.40
CA ALA A 243 3.11 -8.18 -13.80
C ALA A 243 3.97 -7.69 -12.63
N GLN A 244 3.36 -7.49 -11.45
CA GLN A 244 4.06 -7.08 -10.23
C GLN A 244 5.09 -8.14 -9.80
N PHE A 245 4.74 -9.43 -9.86
CA PHE A 245 5.66 -10.54 -9.57
C PHE A 245 6.86 -10.54 -10.51
N PHE A 246 6.64 -10.39 -11.83
CA PHE A 246 7.73 -10.33 -12.79
C PHE A 246 8.63 -9.10 -12.61
N ILE A 247 8.04 -7.93 -12.35
CA ILE A 247 8.81 -6.70 -12.09
C ILE A 247 9.67 -6.85 -10.85
N PHE A 248 9.13 -7.39 -9.76
CA PHE A 248 9.90 -7.61 -8.55
C PHE A 248 10.99 -8.66 -8.73
N SER A 249 10.71 -9.74 -9.46
CA SER A 249 11.71 -10.77 -9.78
C SER A 249 12.83 -10.20 -10.64
N ALA A 250 12.49 -9.44 -11.69
CA ALA A 250 13.46 -8.79 -12.56
C ALA A 250 14.29 -7.73 -11.82
N LEU A 251 13.66 -6.94 -10.96
CA LEU A 251 14.35 -5.95 -10.14
C LEU A 251 15.27 -6.63 -9.13
N GLY A 252 14.81 -7.70 -8.47
CA GLY A 252 15.61 -8.50 -7.56
C GLY A 252 16.83 -9.12 -8.24
N MET A 253 16.65 -9.66 -9.45
CA MET A 253 17.76 -10.16 -10.28
C MET A 253 18.71 -9.04 -10.71
N ALA A 254 18.20 -7.89 -11.16
CA ALA A 254 19.02 -6.77 -11.61
C ALA A 254 19.86 -6.19 -10.47
N VAL A 255 19.25 -6.00 -9.29
CA VAL A 255 19.97 -5.62 -8.06
C VAL A 255 20.97 -6.73 -7.72
N GLY A 256 20.54 -7.98 -7.68
CA GLY A 256 21.42 -9.12 -7.44
C GLY A 256 22.66 -9.12 -8.33
N MET A 257 22.51 -8.96 -9.65
CA MET A 257 23.61 -8.91 -10.61
C MET A 257 24.50 -7.68 -10.46
N LEU A 258 23.93 -6.50 -10.21
CA LEU A 258 24.70 -5.26 -10.04
C LEU A 258 25.59 -5.33 -8.79
N PHE A 259 25.10 -5.97 -7.73
CA PHE A 259 25.82 -6.11 -6.47
C PHE A 259 26.57 -7.44 -6.33
N PHE A 260 26.35 -8.42 -7.20
CA PHE A 260 27.04 -9.71 -7.17
C PHE A 260 28.57 -9.59 -7.16
N PRO A 261 29.23 -8.87 -8.10
CA PRO A 261 30.69 -8.73 -8.04
C PRO A 261 31.13 -7.98 -6.77
N MET A 262 30.29 -7.06 -6.31
CA MET A 262 30.54 -6.26 -5.13
C MET A 262 30.53 -7.13 -3.84
N PHE A 263 29.65 -8.14 -3.77
CA PHE A 263 29.59 -9.12 -2.67
C PHE A 263 30.85 -9.99 -2.57
N PHE A 264 31.50 -10.33 -3.69
CA PHE A 264 32.70 -11.18 -3.69
C PHE A 264 34.00 -10.42 -3.43
N PHE A 265 34.07 -9.14 -3.78
CA PHE A 265 35.35 -8.39 -3.77
C PHE A 265 35.42 -7.24 -2.75
N LEU A 266 34.29 -6.67 -2.31
CA LEU A 266 34.26 -5.43 -1.52
C LEU A 266 33.09 -5.41 -0.52
N THR A 267 32.97 -6.47 0.30
CA THR A 267 31.83 -6.72 1.21
C THR A 267 31.37 -5.47 1.96
N ASP A 268 32.32 -4.65 2.45
CA ASP A 268 32.04 -3.47 3.25
C ASP A 268 31.46 -2.28 2.46
N ILE A 269 31.97 -2.05 1.24
CA ILE A 269 31.56 -0.89 0.43
C ILE A 269 30.15 -1.09 -0.14
N THR A 270 29.74 -2.34 -0.38
CA THR A 270 28.41 -2.65 -0.93
C THR A 270 27.27 -2.16 -0.04
N VAL A 271 27.43 -2.27 1.28
CA VAL A 271 26.39 -1.96 2.27
C VAL A 271 26.09 -0.46 2.28
N ILE A 272 27.05 0.38 1.91
CA ILE A 272 26.85 1.84 1.83
C ILE A 272 25.84 2.19 0.72
N PHE A 273 25.73 1.36 -0.33
CA PHE A 273 24.79 1.57 -1.43
C PHE A 273 23.37 1.03 -1.17
N LEU A 274 23.17 0.23 -0.11
CA LEU A 274 21.87 -0.35 0.25
C LEU A 274 20.72 0.67 0.30
N PRO A 275 20.85 1.87 0.90
CA PRO A 275 19.79 2.87 0.87
C PRO A 275 19.48 3.41 -0.54
N LEU A 276 20.49 3.53 -1.41
CA LEU A 276 20.30 3.95 -2.79
C LEU A 276 19.49 2.89 -3.57
N ILE A 277 19.80 1.60 -3.35
CA ILE A 277 19.03 0.49 -3.91
C ILE A 277 17.57 0.57 -3.44
N ALA A 278 17.36 0.75 -2.13
CA ALA A 278 16.02 0.84 -1.55
C ALA A 278 15.20 1.99 -2.18
N LEU A 279 15.82 3.14 -2.42
CA LEU A 279 15.19 4.27 -3.12
C LEU A 279 14.90 3.98 -4.59
N LEU A 280 15.78 3.27 -5.29
CA LEU A 280 15.55 2.86 -6.67
C LEU A 280 14.37 1.89 -6.77
N VAL A 281 14.30 0.90 -5.86
CA VAL A 281 13.16 -0.03 -5.75
C VAL A 281 11.88 0.75 -5.48
N ALA A 282 11.91 1.69 -4.53
CA ALA A 282 10.78 2.56 -4.20
C ALA A 282 10.27 3.33 -5.41
N ALA A 283 11.19 3.95 -6.16
CA ALA A 283 10.88 4.72 -7.35
C ALA A 283 10.30 3.85 -8.47
N ALA A 284 10.83 2.65 -8.67
CA ALA A 284 10.33 1.69 -9.66
C ALA A 284 8.90 1.24 -9.34
N VAL A 285 8.62 0.88 -8.09
CA VAL A 285 7.28 0.48 -7.63
C VAL A 285 6.28 1.61 -7.78
N TYR A 286 6.65 2.82 -7.32
CA TYR A 286 5.81 4.00 -7.47
C TYR A 286 5.53 4.32 -8.94
N GLY A 287 6.58 4.30 -9.78
CA GLY A 287 6.49 4.55 -11.22
C GLY A 287 5.56 3.58 -11.93
N PHE A 288 5.65 2.28 -11.61
CA PHE A 288 4.77 1.25 -12.16
C PHE A 288 3.28 1.55 -11.89
N TYR A 289 2.92 1.81 -10.63
CA TYR A 289 1.55 2.17 -10.27
C TYR A 289 1.08 3.46 -10.94
N LEU A 290 1.94 4.48 -11.00
CA LEU A 290 1.62 5.76 -11.62
C LEU A 290 1.34 5.62 -13.12
N ILE A 291 2.14 4.83 -13.85
CA ILE A 291 1.97 4.59 -15.28
C ILE A 291 0.63 3.91 -15.55
N ILE A 292 0.30 2.83 -14.82
CA ILE A 292 -0.97 2.11 -14.99
C ILE A 292 -2.14 3.03 -14.67
N GLN A 293 -2.08 3.75 -13.55
CA GLN A 293 -3.13 4.67 -13.14
C GLN A 293 -3.41 5.72 -14.23
N GLN A 294 -2.37 6.41 -14.71
CA GLN A 294 -2.52 7.43 -15.75
C GLN A 294 -3.03 6.85 -17.07
N TRP A 295 -2.56 5.67 -17.46
CA TRP A 295 -3.00 5.00 -18.67
C TRP A 295 -4.50 4.66 -18.61
N CYS A 296 -4.96 4.06 -17.51
CA CYS A 296 -6.37 3.74 -17.29
C CYS A 296 -7.25 5.00 -17.30
N LEU A 297 -6.86 6.05 -16.57
CA LEU A 297 -7.65 7.30 -16.52
C LEU A 297 -7.73 8.01 -17.87
N ARG A 298 -6.65 8.02 -18.66
CA ARG A 298 -6.66 8.57 -20.03
C ARG A 298 -7.57 7.76 -20.95
N ARG A 299 -7.57 6.43 -20.82
CA ARG A 299 -8.44 5.54 -21.60
C ARG A 299 -9.91 5.73 -21.24
N VAL A 300 -10.23 5.89 -19.96
CA VAL A 300 -11.58 6.22 -19.49
C VAL A 300 -12.03 7.56 -20.07
N ALA A 301 -11.22 8.61 -19.95
CA ALA A 301 -11.61 9.93 -20.48
C ALA A 301 -11.92 9.88 -21.99
N ARG A 302 -11.12 9.14 -22.78
CA ARG A 302 -11.36 8.96 -24.22
C ARG A 302 -12.60 8.12 -24.54
N SER A 303 -12.90 7.09 -23.75
CA SER A 303 -14.09 6.27 -23.98
C SER A 303 -15.37 7.05 -23.68
N LEU A 304 -15.34 7.97 -22.70
CA LEU A 304 -16.47 8.84 -22.41
C LEU A 304 -16.77 9.80 -23.58
N VAL A 305 -15.75 10.45 -24.15
CA VAL A 305 -15.87 11.32 -25.34
C VAL A 305 -16.44 10.55 -26.53
N ALA A 306 -15.98 9.31 -26.75
CA ALA A 306 -16.42 8.50 -27.88
C ALA A 306 -17.91 8.09 -27.78
N LEU A 307 -18.46 7.99 -26.56
CA LEU A 307 -19.87 7.68 -26.36
C LEU A 307 -20.80 8.88 -26.61
N GLU A 308 -20.26 10.09 -26.84
CA GLU A 308 -21.04 11.28 -27.20
C GLU A 308 -21.37 11.38 -28.69
N ARG A 309 -20.72 10.56 -29.52
CA ARG A 309 -20.99 10.45 -30.96
C ARG A 309 -21.91 9.28 -31.26
#